data_AF-F0RBW9-F1
#
_entry.id   AF-F0RBW9-F1
#
_cell.length_a   1.000
_cell.length_b   1.000
_cell.length_c   1.000
_cell.angle_alpha   90.00
_cell.angle_beta   90.00
_cell.angle_gamma   90.00
#
_symmetry.space_group_name_H-M   'P 1'
#
loop_
_entity.id
_entity.type
_entity.pdbx_description
1 polymer ?
#
loop_
_entity_poly.entity_id
_entity_poly.type
_entity_poly.pdbx_seq_one_letter_code
_entity_poly.pdbx_strand_id
1 'polypeptide(L)' 'MPFPVEEKYIIETESELNVTFSTEFKNRMKKSNGGEIDTDDFFFQLYPFFDKSDKKRMILNYNNH' A
#
# COMPACT_ATOMS: atom_id res chain seq x y z
N MET A 1 10.37 -2.06 -1.85
CA MET A 1 10.11 -3.49 -1.51
C MET A 1 8.75 -3.58 -0.85
N PRO A 2 7.78 -4.25 -1.45
CA PRO A 2 6.46 -4.40 -0.85
C PRO A 2 6.51 -5.38 0.33
N PHE A 3 5.65 -5.18 1.31
CA PHE A 3 5.63 -5.93 2.57
C PHE A 3 4.19 -6.22 3.00
N PRO A 4 3.93 -7.24 3.82
CA PRO A 4 2.58 -7.47 4.31
C PRO A 4 2.11 -6.32 5.20
N VAL A 5 0.85 -5.93 5.08
CA VAL A 5 0.20 -4.91 5.93
C VAL A 5 -1.03 -5.50 6.61
N GLU A 6 -1.26 -5.10 7.85
CA GLU A 6 -2.45 -5.49 8.59
C GLU A 6 -3.70 -4.79 8.06
N GLU A 7 -4.83 -5.50 8.08
CA GLU A 7 -6.12 -5.01 7.60
C GLU A 7 -6.59 -3.73 8.29
N LYS A 8 -6.25 -3.54 9.57
CA LYS A 8 -6.61 -2.33 10.34
C LYS A 8 -6.12 -1.04 9.67
N TYR A 9 -4.94 -1.04 9.04
CA TYR A 9 -4.39 0.14 8.36
C TYR A 9 -5.07 0.42 7.02
N ILE A 10 -5.57 -0.63 6.36
CA ILE A 10 -6.37 -0.49 5.13
C ILE A 10 -7.72 0.14 5.48
N ILE A 11 -8.39 -0.36 6.53
CA ILE A 11 -9.67 0.17 7.00
C ILE A 11 -9.54 1.62 7.49
N GLU A 12 -8.45 1.94 8.21
CA GLU A 12 -8.14 3.31 8.62
C GLU A 12 -8.03 4.23 7.39
N THR A 13 -7.32 3.80 6.34
CA THR A 13 -7.19 4.56 5.10
C THR A 13 -8.53 4.69 4.36
N GLU A 14 -9.35 3.63 4.29
CA GLU A 14 -10.71 3.68 3.74
C GLU A 14 -11.57 4.72 4.47
N SER A 15 -11.47 4.76 5.80
CA SER A 15 -12.20 5.71 6.63
C SER A 15 -11.70 7.14 6.46
N GLU A 16 -10.39 7.37 6.38
CA GLU A 16 -9.80 8.70 6.19
C GLU A 16 -10.12 9.28 4.81
N LEU A 17 -10.11 8.44 3.77
CA LEU A 17 -10.42 8.84 2.40
C LEU A 17 -11.92 8.82 2.09
N ASN A 18 -12.74 8.26 2.99
CA ASN A 18 -14.17 8.00 2.79
C ASN A 18 -14.46 7.22 1.49
N VAL A 19 -13.67 6.15 1.26
CA VAL A 19 -13.81 5.24 0.11
C VAL A 19 -13.85 3.79 0.57
N THR A 20 -14.22 2.89 -0.32
CA THR A 20 -14.06 1.44 -0.10
C THR A 20 -13.28 0.85 -1.26
N PHE A 21 -12.15 0.22 -0.94
CA PHE A 21 -11.35 -0.49 -1.92
C PHE A 21 -11.97 -1.86 -2.23
N SER A 22 -11.76 -2.32 -3.47
CA SER A 22 -12.20 -3.66 -3.87
C SER A 22 -11.50 -4.75 -3.04
N THR A 23 -12.22 -5.85 -2.79
CA THR A 23 -11.69 -7.00 -2.03
C THR A 23 -10.40 -7.55 -2.64
N GLU A 24 -10.34 -7.62 -3.97
CA GLU A 24 -9.14 -8.05 -4.70
C GLU A 24 -7.94 -7.14 -4.43
N PHE A 25 -8.14 -5.82 -4.47
CA PHE A 25 -7.08 -4.87 -4.17
C PHE A 25 -6.59 -5.00 -2.73
N LYS A 26 -7.51 -5.12 -1.76
CA LYS A 26 -7.17 -5.31 -0.35
C LYS A 26 -6.38 -6.60 -0.14
N ASN A 27 -6.80 -7.71 -0.75
CA ASN A 27 -6.11 -8.99 -0.63
C ASN A 27 -4.68 -8.95 -1.19
N ARG A 28 -4.47 -8.27 -2.31
CA ARG A 28 -3.13 -8.04 -2.86
C ARG A 28 -2.28 -7.21 -1.90
N MET A 29 -2.81 -6.07 -1.44
CA MET A 29 -2.07 -5.13 -0.59
C MET A 29 -1.73 -5.73 0.79
N LYS A 30 -2.62 -6.56 1.37
CA LYS A 30 -2.32 -7.32 2.61
C LYS A 30 -1.09 -8.23 2.47
N LYS A 31 -0.88 -8.83 1.30
CA LYS A 31 0.28 -9.70 1.02
C LYS A 31 1.52 -8.89 0.62
N SER A 32 1.31 -7.82 -0.14
CA SER A 32 2.34 -7.05 -0.83
C SER A 32 1.89 -5.58 -0.90
N ASN A 33 2.12 -4.84 0.19
CA ASN A 33 1.73 -3.46 0.37
C ASN A 33 2.58 -2.55 -0.51
N GLY A 34 1.99 -2.10 -1.62
CA GLY A 34 2.64 -1.31 -2.66
C GLY A 34 3.25 -2.16 -3.78
N GLY A 35 4.37 -1.68 -4.31
CA GLY A 35 5.08 -2.30 -5.43
C GLY A 35 4.57 -1.78 -6.78
N GLU A 36 4.79 -2.56 -7.83
CA GLU A 36 4.50 -2.15 -9.20
C GLU A 36 3.62 -3.22 -9.88
N ILE A 37 2.75 -2.77 -10.79
CA ILE A 37 2.02 -3.63 -11.71
C ILE A 37 2.48 -3.23 -13.10
N ASP A 38 3.17 -4.15 -13.75
CA ASP A 38 3.63 -3.99 -15.13
C ASP A 38 2.77 -4.87 -16.03
N THR A 39 2.16 -4.24 -17.01
CA THR A 39 1.37 -4.87 -18.08
C THR A 39 1.91 -4.37 -19.41
N ASP A 40 1.71 -5.13 -20.48
CA ASP A 40 2.28 -4.80 -21.80
C ASP A 40 1.99 -3.35 -22.25
N ASP A 41 0.84 -2.81 -21.86
CA ASP A 41 0.39 -1.46 -22.23
C ASP A 41 0.56 -0.41 -21.12
N PHE A 42 0.67 -0.82 -19.86
CA PHE A 42 0.63 0.09 -18.72
C PHE A 42 1.53 -0.33 -17.56
N PHE A 43 2.16 0.68 -16.98
CA PHE A 43 2.92 0.54 -15.74
C PHE A 43 2.25 1.35 -14.63
N PHE A 44 1.85 0.67 -13.56
CA PHE A 44 1.25 1.29 -12.39
C PHE A 44 2.18 1.15 -11.18
N GLN A 45 2.48 2.28 -10.54
CA GLN A 45 3.10 2.28 -9.22
C GLN A 45 2.01 2.28 -8.15
N LEU A 46 2.08 1.31 -7.23
CA LEU A 46 1.16 1.22 -6.12
C LEU A 46 1.79 1.78 -4.85
N TYR A 47 1.13 2.80 -4.31
CA TYR A 47 1.53 3.40 -3.05
C TYR A 47 1.10 2.51 -1.88
N PRO A 48 2.01 2.22 -0.94
CA PRO A 48 1.70 1.41 0.21
C PRO A 48 0.75 2.15 1.16
N PHE A 49 -0.13 1.42 1.82
CA PHE A 49 -0.86 1.88 2.99
C PHE A 49 0.09 2.25 4.13
N PHE A 50 -0.23 3.31 4.86
CA PHE A 50 0.59 3.81 5.94
C PHE A 50 0.50 2.89 7.16
N ASP A 51 1.50 2.03 7.32
CA ASP A 51 1.65 1.15 8.47
C ASP A 51 2.40 1.86 9.60
N LYS A 52 1.71 2.13 10.71
CA LYS A 52 2.25 2.82 11.89
C LYS A 52 3.15 1.93 12.76
N SER A 53 3.23 0.63 12.49
CA SER A 53 3.99 -0.33 13.31
C SER A 53 5.50 -0.28 13.06
N ASP A 54 5.96 0.10 11.86
CA ASP A 54 7.38 0.02 11.48
C ASP A 54 7.97 1.40 11.07
N LYS A 55 8.31 2.20 12.08
CA LYS A 55 8.90 3.55 11.94
C LYS A 55 10.18 3.59 11.10
N LYS A 56 10.92 2.48 10.98
CA LYS A 56 12.18 2.44 10.22
C LYS A 56 11.96 2.44 8.71
N ARG A 57 10.80 2.00 8.22
CA ARG A 57 10.49 1.93 6.78
C ARG A 57 10.00 3.24 6.17
N MET A 58 9.48 4.15 6.99
CA MET A 58 9.12 5.52 6.56
C MET A 58 10.29 6.28 5.91
N ILE A 59 11.52 6.05 6.41
CA ILE A 59 12.70 6.84 6.04
C ILE A 59 13.18 6.53 4.62
N LEU A 60 12.97 5.29 4.12
CA LEU A 60 13.44 4.90 2.78
C LEU A 60 12.62 5.53 1.65
N ASN A 61 11.31 5.73 1.85
CA ASN A 61 10.45 6.37 0.85
C ASN A 61 10.53 7.90 0.87
N TYR A 62 10.96 8.52 1.97
CA TYR A 62 11.10 9.99 2.06
C TYR A 62 12.43 10.51 1.46
N ASN A 63 13.49 9.70 1.50
CA ASN A 63 14.83 10.10 1.06
C ASN A 63 15.11 9.91 -0.45
N ASN A 64 14.10 9.51 -1.25
CA ASN A 64 14.20 9.36 -2.71
C ASN A 64 13.41 10.43 -3.48
N HIS A 65 13.05 11.53 -2.82
CA HIS A 65 12.45 12.73 -3.42
C HIS A 65 13.46 13.89 -3.44
#